data_AF-A0A1F3VBX9-F1
#
_entry.id   AF-A0A1F3VBX9-F1
#
_cell.length_a   1.000
_cell.length_b   1.000
_cell.length_c   1.000
_cell.angle_alpha   90.00
_cell.angle_beta   90.00
_cell.angle_gamma   90.00
#
_symmetry.space_group_name_H-M   'P 1'
#
loop_
_entity.id
_entity.type
_entity.pdbx_description
1 polymer ?
#
loop_
_entity_poly.entity_id
_entity_poly.type
_entity_poly.pdbx_seq_one_letter_code
_entity_poly.pdbx_strand_id
1 'polypeptide(L)'
;MNSNLLSIFIFAFLLILINSCANTRPFLNIDANQKEVDVFAKTAGEKEFKKVGTTPYKVEFNELRKTMNLSKIPMVFEIRKATYITRQFVVVDMGSADMNLYFELEESRDLEEVDRMNKLSSRLFEAQRLIRAKNYNDGTKLLAELAQEYPYASIVYELQGGLYYLKKEMQNALDAFSTALKYDPKNVVAFRMKRFLEAKLNVTRPYQEEKR
;
A
#
# COMPACT_ATOMS: atom_id res chain seq x y z
N MET A 1 11.18 -70.60 39.74
CA MET A 1 10.98 -69.14 39.81
C MET A 1 11.75 -68.49 38.67
N ASN A 2 11.21 -68.56 37.45
CA ASN A 2 10.35 -67.54 36.82
C ASN A 2 11.12 -66.50 35.98
N SER A 3 12.04 -66.93 35.11
CA SER A 3 12.67 -66.03 34.11
C SER A 3 11.67 -65.49 33.08
N ASN A 4 10.62 -66.27 32.76
CA ASN A 4 9.51 -65.83 31.91
C ASN A 4 8.65 -64.75 32.57
N LEU A 5 8.59 -64.71 33.91
CA LEU A 5 7.84 -63.68 34.63
C LEU A 5 8.62 -62.36 34.66
N LEU A 6 9.95 -62.45 34.76
CA LEU A 6 10.84 -61.28 34.71
C LEU A 6 10.87 -60.65 33.32
N SER A 7 10.87 -61.45 32.23
CA SER A 7 10.81 -60.90 30.87
C SER A 7 9.48 -60.24 30.54
N ILE A 8 8.35 -60.78 31.03
CA ILE A 8 7.02 -60.16 30.89
C ILE A 8 6.96 -58.83 31.65
N PHE A 9 7.55 -58.75 32.86
CA PHE A 9 7.61 -57.49 33.61
C PHE A 9 8.49 -56.44 32.93
N ILE A 10 9.63 -56.82 32.35
CA ILE A 10 10.50 -55.90 31.60
C ILE A 10 9.79 -55.40 30.34
N PHE A 11 9.07 -56.27 29.63
CA PHE A 11 8.31 -55.89 28.44
C PHE A 11 7.12 -54.99 28.76
N ALA A 12 6.41 -55.26 29.87
CA ALA A 12 5.32 -54.41 30.37
C ALA A 12 5.84 -53.04 30.84
N PHE A 13 7.01 -52.98 31.49
CA PHE A 13 7.64 -51.73 31.91
C PHE A 13 8.17 -50.92 30.72
N LEU A 14 8.67 -51.57 29.67
CA LEU A 14 9.04 -50.91 28.41
C LEU A 14 7.82 -50.34 27.67
N LEU A 15 6.68 -51.04 27.67
CA LEU A 15 5.41 -50.59 27.07
C LEU A 15 4.77 -49.40 27.78
N ILE A 16 5.04 -49.22 29.08
CA ILE A 16 4.59 -48.05 29.85
C ILE A 16 5.41 -46.80 29.50
N LEU A 17 6.69 -46.95 29.13
CA LEU A 17 7.56 -45.83 28.73
C LEU A 17 7.25 -45.25 27.33
N ILE A 18 6.58 -46.02 26.46
CA ILE A 18 6.17 -45.57 25.11
C ILE A 18 4.79 -44.90 25.09
N ASN A 19 4.05 -44.92 26.20
CA ASN A 19 2.75 -44.25 26.37
C ASN A 19 2.86 -42.97 27.22
N SER A 20 4.03 -42.32 27.23
CA SER A 20 4.05 -40.90 27.54
C SER A 20 3.47 -40.18 26.33
N CYS A 21 2.13 -40.11 26.26
CA CYS A 21 1.45 -39.12 25.45
C CYS A 21 1.98 -37.77 25.91
N ALA A 22 3.03 -37.30 25.23
CA ALA A 22 3.59 -36.01 25.47
C ALA A 22 2.45 -35.01 25.32
N ASN A 23 2.08 -34.35 26.42
CA ASN A 23 1.24 -33.16 26.40
C ASN A 23 2.04 -32.06 25.71
N THR A 24 2.21 -32.18 24.40
CA THR A 24 2.86 -31.21 23.55
C THR A 24 1.99 -29.97 23.55
N ARG A 25 2.54 -28.88 24.07
CA ARG A 25 1.92 -27.57 24.04
C ARG A 25 2.43 -26.87 22.78
N PRO A 26 1.63 -26.83 21.70
CA PRO A 26 2.10 -26.28 20.44
C PRO A 26 2.32 -24.77 20.57
N PHE A 27 3.46 -24.30 20.10
CA PHE A 27 3.80 -22.88 20.03
C PHE A 27 3.57 -22.33 18.61
N LEU A 28 2.98 -21.14 18.55
CA LEU A 28 2.95 -20.32 17.35
C LEU A 28 4.07 -19.30 17.43
N ASN A 29 5.02 -19.39 16.50
CA ASN A 29 6.12 -18.47 16.35
C ASN A 29 5.92 -17.67 15.05
N ILE A 30 5.83 -16.34 15.16
CA ILE A 30 5.67 -15.42 14.04
C ILE A 30 6.85 -14.46 14.05
N ASP A 31 7.56 -14.40 12.94
CA ASP A 31 8.66 -13.47 12.74
C ASP A 31 8.57 -12.79 11.36
N ALA A 32 9.36 -11.73 11.16
CA ALA A 32 9.37 -10.97 9.91
C ALA A 32 10.76 -10.43 9.56
N ASN A 33 10.95 -10.05 8.30
CA ASN A 33 12.16 -9.33 7.85
C ASN A 33 12.32 -7.94 8.50
N GLN A 34 11.23 -7.41 9.06
CA GLN A 34 11.17 -6.11 9.72
C GLN A 34 11.07 -6.25 11.24
N LYS A 35 11.73 -5.34 11.98
CA LYS A 35 11.61 -5.25 13.45
C LYS A 35 10.27 -4.64 13.87
N GLU A 36 9.78 -5.05 15.05
CA GLU A 36 8.61 -4.44 15.71
C GLU A 36 7.35 -4.40 14.83
N VAL A 37 7.06 -5.51 14.15
CA VAL A 37 5.84 -5.64 13.34
C VAL A 37 4.68 -6.04 14.25
N ASP A 38 3.56 -5.35 14.17
CA ASP A 38 2.41 -5.64 15.00
C ASP A 38 1.68 -6.90 14.52
N VAL A 39 1.38 -7.79 15.46
CA VAL A 39 0.60 -9.02 15.23
C VAL A 39 -0.78 -8.83 15.83
N PHE A 40 -1.79 -9.02 15.00
CA PHE A 40 -3.20 -8.97 15.35
C PHE A 40 -3.86 -10.31 15.11
N ALA A 41 -4.91 -10.62 15.87
CA ALA A 41 -5.70 -11.81 15.68
C ALA A 41 -7.19 -11.55 15.94
N LYS A 42 -8.03 -12.36 15.31
CA LYS A 42 -9.47 -12.46 15.59
C LYS A 42 -9.99 -13.87 15.31
N THR A 43 -11.16 -14.18 15.84
CA THR A 43 -11.91 -15.36 15.40
C THR A 43 -12.64 -15.05 14.10
N ALA A 44 -12.73 -16.04 13.19
CA ALA A 44 -13.54 -15.91 11.99
C ALA A 44 -15.00 -15.59 12.34
N GLY A 45 -15.52 -14.51 11.76
CA GLY A 45 -16.86 -13.97 12.08
C GLY A 45 -16.84 -12.76 13.01
N GLU A 46 -15.75 -12.51 13.75
CA GLU A 46 -15.56 -11.25 14.45
C GLU A 46 -15.22 -10.12 13.47
N LYS A 47 -15.73 -8.91 13.76
CA LYS A 47 -15.49 -7.73 12.91
C LYS A 47 -14.08 -7.17 13.12
N GLU A 48 -13.63 -7.10 14.36
CA GLU A 48 -12.43 -6.36 14.73
C GLU A 48 -11.26 -7.28 15.08
N PHE A 49 -10.06 -6.80 14.77
CA PHE A 49 -8.78 -7.43 15.11
C PHE A 49 -8.28 -6.90 16.44
N LYS A 50 -7.82 -7.79 17.33
CA LYS A 50 -7.17 -7.42 18.59
C LYS A 50 -5.66 -7.59 18.46
N LYS A 51 -4.88 -6.62 18.95
CA LYS A 51 -3.42 -6.72 18.98
C LYS A 51 -3.02 -7.79 19.98
N VAL A 52 -2.25 -8.78 19.54
CA VAL A 52 -1.80 -9.91 20.37
C VAL A 52 -0.31 -9.87 20.69
N GLY A 53 0.46 -9.09 19.93
CA GLY A 53 1.88 -8.88 20.20
C GLY A 53 2.62 -8.16 19.07
N THR A 54 3.94 -8.30 19.08
CA THR A 54 4.86 -7.73 18.09
C THR A 54 5.94 -8.75 17.72
N THR A 55 6.44 -8.76 16.49
CA THR A 55 7.51 -9.68 16.07
C THR A 55 8.85 -9.38 16.76
N PRO A 56 9.66 -10.42 17.11
CA PRO A 56 9.31 -11.84 17.05
C PRO A 56 8.27 -12.19 18.12
N TYR A 57 7.19 -12.84 17.70
CA TYR A 57 6.05 -13.16 18.55
C TYR A 57 5.96 -14.67 18.76
N LYS A 58 6.08 -15.11 20.02
CA LYS A 58 5.99 -16.50 20.43
C LYS A 58 4.90 -16.67 21.49
N VAL A 59 3.93 -17.54 21.22
CA VAL A 59 2.83 -17.80 22.17
C VAL A 59 2.44 -19.28 22.17
N GLU A 60 2.11 -19.81 23.34
CA GLU A 60 1.47 -21.12 23.44
C GLU A 60 0.05 -21.02 22.86
N PHE A 61 -0.26 -21.83 21.86
CA PHE A 61 -1.48 -21.69 21.08
C PHE A 61 -2.76 -21.87 21.93
N ASN A 62 -2.71 -22.73 22.94
CA ASN A 62 -3.83 -22.95 23.86
C ASN A 62 -4.06 -21.75 24.80
N GLU A 63 -3.00 -21.08 25.23
CA GLU A 63 -3.11 -19.86 26.04
C GLU A 63 -3.62 -18.67 25.23
N LEU A 64 -3.22 -18.58 23.95
CA LEU A 64 -3.76 -17.59 23.02
C LEU A 64 -5.28 -17.76 22.87
N ARG A 65 -5.75 -19.00 22.68
CA ARG A 65 -7.19 -19.32 22.59
C ARG A 65 -7.97 -18.86 23.83
N LYS A 66 -7.42 -19.12 25.03
CA LYS A 66 -8.04 -18.72 26.31
C LYS A 66 -8.08 -17.20 26.48
N THR A 67 -6.94 -16.54 26.31
CA THR A 67 -6.76 -15.09 26.57
C THR A 67 -7.66 -14.24 25.68
N MET A 68 -7.89 -14.69 24.45
CA MET A 68 -8.63 -13.93 23.46
C MET A 68 -10.14 -14.27 23.43
N ASN A 69 -10.63 -15.11 24.35
CA ASN A 69 -12.00 -15.68 24.36
C ASN A 69 -12.38 -16.38 23.04
N LEU A 70 -11.38 -16.92 22.32
CA LEU A 70 -11.53 -17.48 20.97
C LEU A 70 -12.01 -18.92 21.09
N SER A 71 -13.30 -19.08 21.38
CA SER A 71 -13.98 -20.38 21.44
C SER A 71 -14.20 -21.01 20.06
N LYS A 72 -13.89 -20.32 18.96
CA LYS A 72 -14.20 -20.75 17.59
C LYS A 72 -12.97 -20.71 16.67
N ILE A 73 -12.73 -21.84 16.04
CA ILE A 73 -11.86 -22.05 14.87
C ILE A 73 -12.70 -21.70 13.62
N PRO A 74 -12.14 -21.08 12.57
CA PRO A 74 -10.72 -20.71 12.38
C PRO A 74 -10.33 -19.33 12.91
N MET A 75 -9.05 -19.17 13.26
CA MET A 75 -8.46 -17.89 13.66
C MET A 75 -7.83 -17.19 12.48
N VAL A 76 -8.05 -15.89 12.37
CA VAL A 76 -7.47 -15.03 11.34
C VAL A 76 -6.44 -14.13 12.00
N PHE A 77 -5.23 -14.14 11.47
CA PHE A 77 -4.13 -13.31 11.92
C PHE A 77 -3.81 -12.26 10.89
N GLU A 78 -3.46 -11.07 11.36
CA GLU A 78 -2.93 -9.99 10.53
C GLU A 78 -1.60 -9.50 11.05
N ILE A 79 -0.72 -9.22 10.11
CA ILE A 79 0.60 -8.68 10.37
C ILE A 79 0.64 -7.29 9.73
N ARG A 80 0.82 -6.28 10.58
CA ARG A 80 0.71 -4.88 10.19
C ARG A 80 1.98 -4.13 10.57
N LYS A 81 2.47 -3.33 9.63
CA LYS A 81 3.48 -2.31 9.88
C LYS A 81 3.16 -1.10 9.01
N ALA A 82 3.30 0.10 9.57
CA ALA A 82 3.12 1.33 8.79
C ALA A 82 4.01 1.27 7.55
N THR A 83 3.48 1.69 6.39
CA THR A 83 4.15 1.66 5.08
C THR A 83 4.40 0.29 4.46
N TYR A 84 3.87 -0.80 5.02
CA TYR A 84 3.97 -2.14 4.45
C TYR A 84 2.59 -2.73 4.13
N ILE A 85 2.55 -3.63 3.15
CA ILE A 85 1.36 -4.41 2.79
C ILE A 85 0.99 -5.30 3.98
N THR A 86 -0.26 -5.17 4.45
CA THR A 86 -0.78 -6.03 5.52
C THR A 86 -0.90 -7.46 5.00
N ARG A 87 -0.29 -8.42 5.71
CA ARG A 87 -0.41 -9.85 5.41
C ARG A 87 -1.44 -10.47 6.34
N GLN A 88 -2.28 -11.34 5.78
CA GLN A 88 -3.28 -12.08 6.52
C GLN A 88 -3.10 -13.58 6.30
N PHE A 89 -3.26 -14.37 7.35
CA PHE A 89 -3.25 -15.83 7.26
C PHE A 89 -4.26 -16.43 8.23
N VAL A 90 -4.68 -17.66 7.95
CA VAL A 90 -5.71 -18.36 8.72
C VAL A 90 -5.09 -19.59 9.37
N VAL A 91 -5.28 -19.72 10.68
CA VAL A 91 -4.89 -20.92 11.43
C VAL A 91 -6.16 -21.64 11.86
N VAL A 92 -6.35 -22.83 11.31
CA VAL A 92 -7.51 -23.69 11.61
C VAL A 92 -7.16 -24.61 12.79
N ASP A 93 -6.06 -25.36 12.68
CA ASP A 93 -5.57 -26.23 13.74
C ASP A 93 -4.04 -26.34 13.68
N MET A 94 -3.42 -26.57 14.83
CA MET A 94 -1.97 -26.78 14.99
C MET A 94 -1.65 -28.19 15.51
N GLY A 95 -2.65 -28.98 15.93
CA GLY A 95 -2.43 -30.30 16.49
C GLY A 95 -1.43 -30.26 17.67
N SER A 96 -0.41 -31.11 17.61
CA SER A 96 0.68 -31.22 18.59
C SER A 96 1.99 -30.56 18.16
N ALA A 97 2.03 -29.91 16.99
CA ALA A 97 3.27 -29.40 16.39
C ALA A 97 3.40 -27.88 16.54
N ASP A 98 4.64 -27.42 16.72
CA ASP A 98 4.97 -26.01 16.67
C ASP A 98 4.82 -25.49 15.24
N MET A 99 4.26 -24.29 15.09
CA MET A 99 4.14 -23.60 13.81
C MET A 99 5.10 -22.41 13.80
N ASN A 100 5.98 -22.38 12.80
CA ASN A 100 6.92 -21.28 12.58
C ASN A 100 6.55 -20.59 11.27
N LEU A 101 6.19 -19.31 11.37
CA LEU A 101 5.85 -18.48 10.22
C LEU A 101 6.82 -17.32 10.12
N TYR A 102 7.36 -17.11 8.92
CA TYR A 102 8.22 -15.99 8.61
C TYR A 102 7.58 -15.17 7.50
N PHE A 103 7.47 -13.86 7.70
CA PHE A 103 6.85 -12.95 6.75
C PHE A 103 7.85 -11.96 6.17
N GLU A 104 7.96 -11.98 4.84
CA GLU A 104 8.63 -10.94 4.10
C GLU A 104 7.61 -9.84 3.75
N LEU A 105 7.74 -8.70 4.43
CA LEU A 105 6.88 -7.55 4.21
C LEU A 105 7.40 -6.72 3.04
N GLU A 106 6.48 -6.39 2.13
CA GLU A 106 6.69 -5.49 1.01
C GLU A 106 6.13 -4.11 1.34
N GLU A 107 6.82 -3.05 0.93
CA GLU A 107 6.33 -1.69 1.12
C GLU A 107 5.05 -1.44 0.31
N SER A 108 4.07 -0.79 0.94
CA SER A 108 2.83 -0.43 0.27
C SER A 108 3.07 0.74 -0.68
N ARG A 109 2.94 0.49 -1.99
CA ARG A 109 3.04 1.50 -3.05
C ARG A 109 1.96 2.59 -2.95
N ASP A 110 0.87 2.32 -2.23
CA ASP A 110 -0.27 3.23 -2.10
C ASP A 110 0.10 4.50 -1.32
N LEU A 111 0.92 4.38 -0.27
CA LEU A 111 1.34 5.57 0.51
C LEU A 111 2.33 6.44 -0.26
N GLU A 112 3.21 5.84 -1.06
CA GLU A 112 4.09 6.63 -1.93
C GLU A 112 3.29 7.36 -2.99
N GLU A 113 2.23 6.75 -3.54
CA GLU A 113 1.36 7.40 -4.51
C GLU A 113 0.58 8.56 -3.89
N VAL A 114 0.04 8.37 -2.69
CA VAL A 114 -0.62 9.44 -1.92
C VAL A 114 0.36 10.58 -1.63
N ASP A 115 1.60 10.27 -1.20
CA ASP A 115 2.63 11.28 -0.94
C ASP A 115 3.02 12.02 -2.24
N ARG A 116 3.20 11.30 -3.36
CA ARG A 116 3.42 11.90 -4.69
C ARG A 116 2.28 12.86 -5.08
N MET A 117 1.03 12.46 -4.91
CA MET A 117 -0.13 13.30 -5.21
C MET A 117 -0.24 14.52 -4.30
N ASN A 118 0.06 14.36 -3.00
CA ASN A 118 0.07 15.46 -2.03
C ASN A 118 1.16 16.49 -2.37
N LYS A 119 2.37 16.01 -2.71
CA LYS A 119 3.49 16.87 -3.14
C LYS A 119 3.16 17.64 -4.41
N LEU A 120 2.62 16.96 -5.43
CA LEU A 120 2.15 17.61 -6.65
C LEU A 120 1.11 18.69 -6.35
N SER A 121 0.07 18.35 -5.57
CA SER A 121 -1.02 19.26 -5.24
C SER A 121 -0.51 20.51 -4.52
N SER A 122 0.33 20.35 -3.50
CA SER A 122 0.92 21.47 -2.75
C SER A 122 1.72 22.41 -3.66
N ARG A 123 2.56 21.86 -4.54
CA ARG A 123 3.38 22.67 -5.46
C ARG A 123 2.57 23.31 -6.58
N LEU A 124 1.48 22.71 -7.03
CA LEU A 124 0.55 23.35 -7.97
C LEU A 124 -0.13 24.57 -7.34
N PHE A 125 -0.54 24.48 -6.06
CA PHE A 125 -1.06 25.64 -5.33
C PHE A 125 -0.02 26.76 -5.20
N GLU A 126 1.24 26.41 -4.94
CA GLU A 126 2.32 27.39 -4.89
C GLU A 126 2.58 28.04 -6.24
N ALA A 127 2.62 27.27 -7.33
CA ALA A 127 2.74 27.80 -8.69
C ALA A 127 1.60 28.78 -8.98
N GLN A 128 0.36 28.42 -8.65
CA GLN A 128 -0.80 29.30 -8.83
C GLN A 128 -0.70 30.57 -7.98
N ARG A 129 -0.19 30.47 -6.74
CA ARG A 129 0.06 31.63 -5.86
C ARG A 129 1.08 32.58 -6.48
N LEU A 130 2.21 32.06 -6.96
CA LEU A 130 3.26 32.85 -7.63
C LEU A 130 2.71 33.56 -8.87
N ILE A 131 1.95 32.85 -9.70
CA ILE A 131 1.30 33.40 -10.90
C ILE A 131 0.34 34.54 -10.53
N ARG A 132 -0.52 34.34 -9.52
CA ARG A 132 -1.47 35.38 -9.05
C ARG A 132 -0.75 36.60 -8.47
N ALA A 133 0.38 36.39 -7.79
CA ALA A 133 1.25 37.45 -7.30
C ALA A 133 2.08 38.13 -8.40
N LYS A 134 1.90 37.74 -9.67
CA LYS A 134 2.66 38.18 -10.84
C LYS A 134 4.16 37.87 -10.77
N ASN A 135 4.56 36.95 -9.89
CA ASN A 135 5.91 36.44 -9.84
C ASN A 135 6.09 35.34 -10.90
N TYR A 136 6.13 35.77 -12.16
CA TYR A 136 6.13 34.88 -13.32
C TYR A 136 7.44 34.11 -13.49
N ASN A 137 8.57 34.65 -13.03
CA ASN A 137 9.86 33.99 -13.14
C ASN A 137 9.90 32.75 -12.24
N ASP A 138 9.55 32.90 -10.96
CA ASP A 138 9.50 31.79 -10.03
C ASP A 138 8.40 30.79 -10.40
N GLY A 139 7.23 31.29 -10.86
CA GLY A 139 6.16 30.44 -11.39
C GLY A 139 6.60 29.61 -12.60
N THR A 140 7.37 30.20 -13.53
CA THR A 140 7.92 29.49 -14.71
C THR A 140 8.88 28.39 -14.26
N LYS A 141 9.80 28.71 -13.34
CA LYS A 141 10.78 27.76 -12.82
C LYS A 141 10.10 26.57 -12.12
N LEU A 142 9.18 26.85 -11.20
CA LEU A 142 8.45 25.81 -10.47
C LEU A 142 7.63 24.91 -11.39
N LEU A 143 6.95 25.49 -12.39
CA LEU A 143 6.20 24.69 -13.36
C LEU A 143 7.12 23.86 -14.28
N ALA A 144 8.34 24.32 -14.57
CA ALA A 144 9.30 23.53 -15.33
C ALA A 144 9.80 22.32 -14.52
N GLU A 145 10.09 22.50 -13.23
CA GLU A 145 10.42 21.40 -12.31
C GLU A 145 9.27 20.40 -12.21
N LEU A 146 8.04 20.89 -12.03
CA LEU A 146 6.84 20.04 -11.98
C LEU A 146 6.62 19.25 -13.28
N ALA A 147 6.93 19.83 -14.44
CA ALA A 147 6.81 19.13 -15.72
C ALA A 147 7.87 18.03 -15.89
N GLN A 148 9.02 18.14 -15.21
CA GLN A 148 10.04 17.08 -15.19
C GLN A 148 9.66 15.94 -14.23
N GLU A 149 9.15 16.28 -13.05
CA GLU A 149 8.78 15.29 -12.03
C GLU A 149 7.44 14.60 -12.31
N TYR A 150 6.50 15.30 -12.94
CA TYR A 150 5.14 14.83 -13.24
C TYR A 150 4.80 15.02 -14.72
N PRO A 151 5.51 14.34 -15.64
CA PRO A 151 5.44 14.61 -17.09
C PRO A 151 4.08 14.29 -17.74
N TYR A 152 3.19 13.58 -17.03
CA TYR A 152 1.85 13.23 -17.51
C TYR A 152 0.73 14.03 -16.82
N ALA A 153 1.07 14.93 -15.90
CA ALA A 153 0.08 15.74 -15.19
C ALA A 153 -0.41 16.90 -16.08
N SER A 154 -1.57 16.73 -16.72
CA SER A 154 -2.15 17.73 -17.65
C SER A 154 -2.25 19.14 -17.05
N ILE A 155 -2.57 19.22 -15.75
CA ILE A 155 -2.72 20.48 -15.00
C ILE A 155 -1.43 21.30 -14.94
N VAL A 156 -0.26 20.67 -14.96
CA VAL A 156 1.03 21.37 -15.00
C VAL A 156 1.12 22.17 -16.30
N TYR A 157 0.80 21.54 -17.42
CA TYR A 157 0.82 22.16 -18.75
C TYR A 157 -0.32 23.18 -18.94
N GLU A 158 -1.48 22.97 -18.30
CA GLU A 158 -2.54 23.97 -18.25
C GLU A 158 -2.07 25.26 -17.57
N LEU A 159 -1.42 25.15 -16.40
CA LEU A 159 -0.87 26.29 -15.68
C LEU A 159 0.28 26.96 -16.44
N GLN A 160 1.13 26.19 -17.11
CA GLN A 160 2.15 26.74 -18.02
C GLN A 160 1.50 27.55 -19.15
N GLY A 161 0.46 27.02 -19.79
CA GLY A 161 -0.30 27.72 -20.82
C GLY A 161 -0.91 29.02 -20.31
N GLY A 162 -1.51 28.99 -19.12
CA GLY A 162 -2.04 30.19 -18.45
C GLY A 162 -0.96 31.23 -18.15
N LEU A 163 0.20 30.80 -17.66
CA LEU A 163 1.33 31.67 -17.38
C LEU A 163 1.90 32.31 -18.66
N TYR A 164 2.14 31.52 -19.71
CA TYR A 164 2.58 32.05 -21.01
C TYR A 164 1.58 33.04 -21.59
N TYR A 165 0.29 32.75 -21.46
CA TYR A 165 -0.76 33.68 -21.87
C TYR A 165 -0.68 35.02 -21.12
N LEU A 166 -0.46 34.99 -19.80
CA LEU A 166 -0.28 36.20 -18.98
C LEU A 166 1.00 36.98 -19.36
N LYS A 167 2.06 36.27 -19.76
CA LYS A 167 3.29 36.87 -20.31
C LYS A 167 3.15 37.36 -21.76
N LYS A 168 1.97 37.17 -22.37
CA LYS A 168 1.66 37.47 -23.78
C LYS A 168 2.44 36.62 -24.80
N GLU A 169 2.97 35.48 -24.37
CA GLU A 169 3.68 34.52 -25.21
C GLU A 169 2.67 33.54 -25.84
N MET A 170 1.90 34.03 -26.82
CA MET A 170 0.71 33.32 -27.33
C MET A 170 1.00 31.95 -27.93
N GLN A 171 2.13 31.79 -28.64
CA GLN A 171 2.52 30.51 -29.23
C GLN A 171 2.90 29.48 -28.14
N ASN A 172 3.74 29.88 -27.18
CA ASN A 172 4.12 29.03 -26.05
C ASN A 172 2.87 28.62 -25.23
N ALA A 173 1.91 29.53 -25.08
CA ALA A 173 0.65 29.22 -24.43
C ALA A 173 -0.14 28.15 -25.20
N LEU A 174 -0.23 28.28 -26.52
CA LEU A 174 -0.92 27.33 -27.39
C LEU A 174 -0.28 25.93 -27.32
N ASP A 175 1.05 25.87 -27.32
CA ASP A 175 1.80 24.61 -27.25
C ASP A 175 1.60 23.92 -25.90
N ALA A 176 1.63 24.70 -24.80
CA ALA A 176 1.38 24.18 -23.46
C ALA A 176 -0.07 23.67 -23.30
N PHE A 177 -1.09 24.40 -23.75
CA PHE A 177 -2.48 23.91 -23.73
C PHE A 177 -2.69 22.70 -24.64
N SER A 178 -1.98 22.61 -25.77
CA SER A 178 -2.00 21.42 -26.62
C SER A 178 -1.39 20.21 -25.90
N THR A 179 -0.32 20.43 -25.15
CA THR A 179 0.32 19.39 -24.34
C THR A 179 -0.58 18.94 -23.18
N ALA A 180 -1.29 19.87 -22.53
CA ALA A 180 -2.28 19.53 -21.51
C ALA A 180 -3.35 18.58 -22.08
N LEU A 181 -3.90 18.88 -23.27
CA LEU A 181 -4.90 18.03 -23.94
C LEU A 181 -4.36 16.70 -24.46
N LYS A 182 -3.05 16.61 -24.72
CA LYS A 182 -2.40 15.33 -25.06
C LYS A 182 -2.48 14.34 -23.90
N TYR A 183 -2.31 14.83 -22.67
CA TYR A 183 -2.32 13.98 -21.47
C TYR A 183 -3.71 13.84 -20.84
N ASP A 184 -4.55 14.86 -20.96
CA ASP A 184 -5.96 14.80 -20.57
C ASP A 184 -6.85 15.43 -21.63
N PRO A 185 -7.39 14.61 -22.57
CA PRO A 185 -8.32 15.08 -23.59
C PRO A 185 -9.61 15.69 -23.01
N LYS A 186 -9.94 15.44 -21.73
CA LYS A 186 -11.14 15.96 -21.07
C LYS A 186 -10.88 17.28 -20.33
N ASN A 187 -9.67 17.82 -20.38
CA ASN A 187 -9.34 19.10 -19.76
C ASN A 187 -10.07 20.26 -20.47
N VAL A 188 -11.21 20.66 -19.89
CA VAL A 188 -12.10 21.69 -20.44
C VAL A 188 -11.42 23.06 -20.54
N VAL A 189 -10.57 23.40 -19.56
CA VAL A 189 -9.88 24.70 -19.53
C VAL A 189 -8.87 24.78 -20.66
N ALA A 190 -8.03 23.75 -20.81
CA ALA A 190 -7.05 23.66 -21.88
C ALA A 190 -7.72 23.67 -23.26
N PHE A 191 -8.85 22.96 -23.43
CA PHE A 191 -9.61 22.98 -24.68
C PHE A 191 -10.10 24.38 -25.05
N ARG A 192 -10.72 25.09 -24.10
CA ARG A 192 -11.23 26.45 -24.31
C ARG A 192 -10.10 27.42 -24.65
N MET A 193 -9.01 27.37 -23.90
CA MET A 193 -7.87 28.26 -24.11
C MET A 193 -7.13 27.97 -25.42
N LYS A 194 -6.94 26.71 -25.77
CA LYS A 194 -6.39 26.32 -27.08
C LYS A 194 -7.22 26.89 -28.23
N ARG A 195 -8.54 26.68 -28.22
CA ARG A 195 -9.45 27.22 -29.26
C ARG A 195 -9.38 28.73 -29.36
N PHE A 196 -9.35 29.41 -28.22
CA PHE A 196 -9.22 30.86 -28.17
C PHE A 196 -7.90 31.33 -28.81
N LEU A 197 -6.78 30.69 -28.47
CA LEU A 197 -5.46 31.04 -28.99
C LEU A 197 -5.32 30.75 -30.49
N GLU A 198 -5.81 29.61 -30.97
CA GLU A 198 -5.80 29.28 -32.40
C GLU A 198 -6.57 30.31 -33.23
N ALA A 199 -7.75 30.73 -32.76
CA ALA A 199 -8.53 31.78 -33.41
C ALA A 199 -7.77 33.11 -33.43
N LYS A 200 -7.12 33.46 -32.31
CA LYS A 200 -6.33 34.69 -32.20
C LYS A 200 -5.07 34.69 -33.08
N LEU A 201 -4.49 33.52 -33.30
CA LEU A 201 -3.28 33.32 -34.09
C LEU A 201 -3.58 32.98 -35.57
N ASN A 202 -4.86 32.94 -35.97
CA ASN A 202 -5.30 32.51 -37.31
C ASN A 202 -4.76 31.13 -37.72
N VAL A 203 -4.63 30.21 -36.77
CA VAL A 203 -4.18 28.84 -37.03
C VAL A 203 -5.29 28.07 -37.73
N THR A 204 -5.04 27.63 -38.95
CA THR A 204 -6.00 26.82 -39.73
C THR A 204 -5.90 25.36 -39.28
N ARG A 205 -6.99 24.80 -38.75
CA ARG A 205 -7.04 23.38 -38.40
C ARG A 205 -7.28 22.54 -39.66
N PRO A 206 -6.49 21.50 -39.95
CA PRO A 206 -6.97 20.44 -40.82
C PRO A 206 -8.19 19.79 -40.16
N TYR A 207 -9.27 19.63 -40.92
CA TYR A 207 -10.48 18.94 -40.46
C TYR A 207 -10.10 17.54 -39.94
N GLN A 208 -10.45 17.24 -38.70
CA GLN A 208 -10.30 15.91 -38.10
C GLN A 208 -11.71 15.50 -37.69
N GLU A 209 -12.29 14.52 -38.38
CA GLU A 209 -13.58 13.94 -38.00
C GLU A 209 -13.46 13.33 -36.61
N GLU A 210 -14.19 13.89 -35.64
CA GLU A 210 -14.44 13.20 -34.37
C GLU A 210 -15.28 11.96 -34.69
N LYS A 211 -14.63 10.79 -34.73
CA LYS A 211 -15.33 9.51 -34.64
C LYS A 211 -16.05 9.49 -33.29
N ARG A 212 -17.35 9.73 -33.34
CA ARG A 212 -18.29 9.54 -32.23
C ARG A 212 -18.39 8.08 -31.83
#